data_AF-A2YIU3-F1
#
_entry.id   AF-A2YIU3-F1
#
_cell.length_a   1.000
_cell.length_b   1.000
_cell.length_c   1.000
_cell.angle_alpha   90.00
_cell.angle_beta   90.00
_cell.angle_gamma   90.00
#
_symmetry.space_group_name_H-M   'P 1'
#
loop_
_entity.id
_entity.type
_entity.pdbx_description
1 polymer ?
#
loop_
_entity_poly.entity_id
_entity_poly.type
_entity_poly.pdbx_seq_one_letter_code
_entity_poly.pdbx_strand_id
1 'polypeptide(L)'
;MAAAAAPLADDGDGIVDRAMWLACAAPNSGRLPAVGSVVFYFVDGHAAQFCQFPAPLLEQLAVPGPRVFLCTVAAVRLRADALTNEAYAEITLDPVADHDVPRLAPAPAPAPAAAAGGQQLRYFVKTLMISDFDFRIRFSAPMADAKGVFPPLVDAKAVQPLLVKDLHGSPMTFDYGRKGKRVTLAKVWKKFRDDMDFVDGDSVIFMRRRDDDDDDGELYVGVRRQRTLERPLRNTMRRYRPPTPPQAAVQEAVLAAAGHAAAGERFTVAYRSRQDGDEFVVPREAVEEGLRARLTSLAEVEFVWAVEDGAPPIVGPRGKVTAIATGQLWRNLEIVWDGNSEMDMSANFWQVRPVEEVDISPSTPPPKRLKNCEIDDTASTSVSVDNGDEQVPTMRQRLEALIPDNI
;
A
#
# COMPACT_ATOMS: atom_id res chain seq x y z
N MET A 1 30.95 -20.72 12.23
CA MET A 1 30.97 -20.20 10.84
C MET A 1 29.58 -19.69 10.54
N ALA A 2 29.42 -18.44 10.11
CA ALA A 2 28.10 -17.91 9.78
C ALA A 2 27.63 -18.50 8.44
N ALA A 3 26.42 -19.05 8.39
CA ALA A 3 25.78 -19.38 7.13
C ALA A 3 25.43 -18.07 6.41
N ALA A 4 25.87 -17.91 5.17
CA ALA A 4 25.50 -16.75 4.37
C ALA A 4 23.98 -16.78 4.13
N ALA A 5 23.32 -15.63 4.31
CA ALA A 5 21.91 -15.49 3.94
C ALA A 5 21.77 -15.77 2.44
N ALA A 6 20.84 -16.66 2.09
CA ALA A 6 20.54 -16.95 0.69
C ALA A 6 19.96 -15.71 0.01
N PRO A 7 20.24 -15.48 -1.30
CA PRO A 7 19.53 -14.46 -2.06
C PRO A 7 18.02 -14.78 -2.08
N LEU A 8 17.22 -13.74 -2.30
CA LEU A 8 15.76 -13.80 -2.44
C LEU A 8 15.32 -15.03 -3.24
N ALA A 9 14.65 -15.96 -2.59
CA ALA A 9 13.98 -17.07 -3.26
C ALA A 9 12.73 -16.53 -3.97
N ASP A 10 12.94 -16.06 -5.20
CA ASP A 10 11.88 -15.94 -6.19
C ASP A 10 11.43 -17.36 -6.57
N ASP A 11 10.59 -17.95 -5.73
CA ASP A 11 9.85 -19.17 -6.06
C ASP A 11 8.83 -18.83 -7.16
N GLY A 12 9.33 -18.83 -8.39
CA GLY A 12 8.62 -18.42 -9.59
C GLY A 12 7.36 -19.27 -9.83
N ASP A 13 6.24 -18.58 -10.00
CA ASP A 13 4.97 -19.17 -10.44
C ASP A 13 4.10 -18.13 -11.19
N GLY A 14 4.74 -17.07 -11.72
CA GLY A 14 4.09 -15.96 -12.40
C GLY A 14 5.08 -15.07 -13.13
N ILE A 15 4.64 -14.42 -14.21
CA ILE A 15 5.50 -13.57 -15.07
C ILE A 15 5.63 -12.12 -14.58
N VAL A 16 4.89 -11.76 -13.52
CA VAL A 16 4.84 -10.43 -12.93
C VAL A 16 6.06 -10.21 -12.03
N ASP A 17 7.05 -9.49 -12.55
CA ASP A 17 8.18 -9.00 -11.77
C ASP A 17 7.83 -7.74 -10.94
N ARG A 18 8.77 -7.29 -10.11
CA ARG A 18 8.60 -6.11 -9.24
C ARG A 18 8.33 -4.83 -10.03
N ALA A 19 8.97 -4.63 -11.17
CA ALA A 19 8.76 -3.44 -11.99
C ALA A 19 7.36 -3.46 -12.62
N MET A 20 6.90 -4.62 -13.10
CA MET A 20 5.56 -4.78 -13.67
C MET A 20 4.47 -4.54 -12.61
N TRP A 21 4.67 -5.04 -11.40
CA TRP A 21 3.75 -4.81 -10.29
C TRP A 21 3.71 -3.33 -9.87
N LEU A 22 4.87 -2.65 -9.77
CA LEU A 22 4.94 -1.20 -9.49
C LEU A 22 4.26 -0.36 -10.59
N ALA A 23 4.42 -0.73 -11.87
CA ALA A 23 3.72 -0.08 -12.98
C ALA A 23 2.19 -0.21 -12.87
N CYS A 24 1.69 -1.29 -12.27
CA CYS A 24 0.28 -1.53 -11.97
C CYS A 24 -0.19 -0.92 -10.63
N ALA A 25 0.70 -0.52 -9.73
CA ALA A 25 0.34 0.07 -8.44
C ALA A 25 -0.34 1.44 -8.60
N ALA A 26 -1.04 1.91 -7.57
CA ALA A 26 -1.56 3.27 -7.53
C ALA A 26 -0.39 4.27 -7.39
N PRO A 27 -0.48 5.50 -7.95
CA PRO A 27 0.56 6.49 -7.78
C PRO A 27 0.80 6.77 -6.29
N ASN A 28 2.07 6.83 -5.90
CA ASN A 28 2.50 7.03 -4.51
C ASN A 28 1.98 5.97 -3.52
N SER A 29 1.69 4.75 -3.98
CA SER A 29 1.44 3.57 -3.13
C SER A 29 2.20 2.37 -3.71
N GLY A 30 2.17 1.25 -2.99
CA GLY A 30 2.83 0.02 -3.40
C GLY A 30 4.19 -0.18 -2.72
N ARG A 31 4.40 0.30 -1.50
CA ARG A 31 5.50 -0.23 -0.69
C ARG A 31 5.18 -1.68 -0.31
N LEU A 32 6.07 -2.60 -0.66
CA LEU A 32 6.03 -3.99 -0.21
C LEU A 32 7.05 -4.19 0.92
N PRO A 33 6.69 -4.87 2.02
CA PRO A 33 7.62 -5.10 3.11
C PRO A 33 8.69 -6.13 2.71
N ALA A 34 9.92 -5.95 3.18
CA ALA A 34 11.00 -6.91 2.92
C ALA A 34 10.75 -8.27 3.60
N VAL A 35 11.12 -9.37 2.94
CA VAL A 35 11.09 -10.71 3.56
C VAL A 35 12.04 -10.75 4.75
N GLY A 36 11.60 -11.35 5.86
CA GLY A 36 12.31 -11.34 7.15
C GLY A 36 12.14 -10.06 7.98
N SER A 37 11.50 -9.01 7.45
CA SER A 37 11.19 -7.81 8.23
C SER A 37 10.05 -8.04 9.23
N VAL A 38 10.00 -7.18 10.25
CA VAL A 38 8.92 -7.17 11.26
C VAL A 38 7.89 -6.11 10.87
N VAL A 39 6.62 -6.49 10.84
CA VAL A 39 5.50 -5.68 10.38
C VAL A 39 4.32 -5.75 11.34
N PHE A 40 3.47 -4.72 11.34
CA PHE A 40 2.13 -4.79 11.89
C PHE A 40 1.12 -5.11 10.77
N TYR A 41 0.31 -6.14 10.99
CA TYR A 41 -0.86 -6.47 10.18
C TYR A 41 -2.11 -5.86 10.82
N PHE A 42 -2.81 -5.03 10.06
CA PHE A 42 -4.07 -4.37 10.45
C PHE A 42 -5.25 -5.07 9.78
N VAL A 43 -6.11 -5.72 10.57
CA VAL A 43 -7.31 -6.41 10.06
C VAL A 43 -8.26 -5.42 9.37
N ASP A 44 -8.38 -4.23 9.94
CA ASP A 44 -9.27 -3.18 9.45
C ASP A 44 -8.83 -2.64 8.08
N GLY A 45 -7.52 -2.52 7.86
CA GLY A 45 -6.96 -2.15 6.55
C GLY A 45 -7.04 -3.28 5.52
N HIS A 46 -6.86 -4.54 5.96
CA HIS A 46 -7.07 -5.71 5.09
C HIS A 46 -8.50 -5.72 4.54
N ALA A 47 -9.48 -5.41 5.38
CA ALA A 47 -10.87 -5.27 4.99
C ALA A 47 -11.11 -4.04 4.10
N ALA A 48 -10.56 -2.87 4.47
CA ALA A 48 -10.77 -1.60 3.78
C ALA A 48 -10.25 -1.55 2.32
N GLN A 49 -9.31 -2.41 1.91
CA GLN A 49 -8.88 -2.47 0.50
C GLN A 49 -10.03 -2.89 -0.45
N PHE A 50 -11.08 -3.52 0.10
CA PHE A 50 -12.24 -4.00 -0.63
C PHE A 50 -13.41 -3.02 -0.45
N CYS A 51 -13.75 -2.26 -1.49
CA CYS A 51 -14.77 -1.21 -1.44
C CYS A 51 -16.21 -1.71 -1.13
N GLN A 52 -16.45 -3.02 -1.14
CA GLN A 52 -17.69 -3.64 -0.65
C GLN A 52 -17.76 -3.71 0.89
N PHE A 53 -16.78 -3.14 1.60
CA PHE A 53 -16.55 -3.37 3.01
C PHE A 53 -16.44 -2.07 3.84
N PRO A 54 -17.54 -1.32 4.00
CA PRO A 54 -17.55 -0.07 4.75
C PRO A 54 -17.45 -0.31 6.27
N ALA A 55 -17.00 0.69 7.03
CA ALA A 55 -16.76 0.59 8.48
C ALA A 55 -17.93 -0.01 9.31
N PRO A 56 -19.22 0.30 9.07
CA PRO A 56 -20.31 -0.33 9.81
C PRO A 56 -20.44 -1.84 9.62
N LEU A 57 -19.91 -2.38 8.52
CA LEU A 57 -19.86 -3.82 8.24
C LEU A 57 -18.63 -4.48 8.90
N LEU A 58 -17.57 -3.70 9.12
CA LEU A 58 -16.34 -4.06 9.83
C LEU A 58 -16.51 -4.11 11.36
N GLU A 59 -17.46 -3.34 11.88
CA GLU A 59 -17.99 -3.47 13.25
C GLU A 59 -18.86 -4.73 13.42
N GLN A 60 -19.58 -5.14 12.37
CA GLN A 60 -20.42 -6.35 12.36
C GLN A 60 -19.62 -7.65 12.15
N LEU A 61 -18.37 -7.58 11.68
CA LEU A 61 -17.47 -8.72 11.72
C LEU A 61 -17.13 -9.04 13.17
N ALA A 62 -17.59 -10.20 13.63
CA ALA A 62 -17.16 -10.82 14.88
C ALA A 62 -15.71 -11.35 14.75
N VAL A 63 -14.74 -10.44 14.55
CA VAL A 63 -13.31 -10.75 14.55
C VAL A 63 -12.92 -11.16 15.97
N PRO A 64 -12.45 -12.40 16.20
CA PRO A 64 -12.07 -12.84 17.54
C PRO A 64 -10.67 -12.32 17.89
N GLY A 65 -10.56 -11.52 18.96
CA GLY A 65 -9.27 -11.07 19.50
C GLY A 65 -8.82 -9.69 19.01
N PRO A 66 -7.50 -9.43 18.95
CA PRO A 66 -6.94 -8.16 18.50
C PRO A 66 -7.31 -7.81 17.05
N ARG A 67 -7.36 -6.52 16.71
CA ARG A 67 -7.50 -6.03 15.33
C ARG A 67 -6.15 -5.71 14.65
N VAL A 68 -5.06 -5.84 15.41
CA VAL A 68 -3.68 -5.57 14.98
C VAL A 68 -2.75 -6.64 15.55
N PHE A 69 -1.84 -7.16 14.73
CA PHE A 69 -0.90 -8.22 15.07
C PHE A 69 0.51 -7.88 14.57
N LEU A 70 1.55 -8.11 15.38
CA LEU A 70 2.94 -8.04 14.91
C LEU A 70 3.31 -9.39 14.28
N CYS A 71 3.87 -9.35 13.09
CA CYS A 71 4.28 -10.51 12.32
C CYS A 71 5.71 -10.35 11.80
N THR A 72 6.39 -11.46 11.49
CA THR A 72 7.52 -11.47 10.54
C THR A 72 7.04 -11.85 9.15
N VAL A 73 7.58 -11.20 8.12
CA VAL A 73 7.25 -11.50 6.72
C VAL A 73 7.97 -12.76 6.26
N ALA A 74 7.24 -13.85 6.08
CA ALA A 74 7.79 -15.14 5.64
C ALA A 74 8.05 -15.18 4.13
N ALA A 75 7.19 -14.55 3.32
CA ALA A 75 7.35 -14.45 1.88
C ALA A 75 6.56 -13.27 1.30
N VAL A 76 7.00 -12.75 0.16
CA VAL A 76 6.23 -11.84 -0.71
C VAL A 76 6.30 -12.40 -2.12
N ARG A 77 5.14 -12.67 -2.74
CA ARG A 77 5.05 -13.19 -4.11
C ARG A 77 4.17 -12.27 -4.94
N LEU A 78 4.63 -11.94 -6.15
CA LEU A 78 3.90 -11.08 -7.06
C LEU A 78 3.07 -11.93 -8.01
N ARG A 79 1.82 -11.52 -8.21
CA ARG A 79 0.78 -12.28 -8.90
C ARG A 79 -0.12 -11.34 -9.71
N ALA A 80 -0.92 -11.94 -10.58
CA ALA A 80 -2.04 -11.29 -11.22
C ALA A 80 -3.33 -12.07 -10.96
N ASP A 81 -4.44 -11.36 -10.84
CA ASP A 81 -5.75 -11.96 -10.67
C ASP A 81 -6.19 -12.67 -11.98
N ALA A 82 -6.57 -13.94 -11.88
CA ALA A 82 -6.93 -14.78 -13.03
C ALA A 82 -8.21 -14.33 -13.75
N LEU A 83 -9.04 -13.50 -13.11
CA LEU A 83 -10.29 -12.98 -13.69
C LEU A 83 -10.15 -11.51 -14.09
N THR A 84 -9.45 -10.69 -13.31
CA THR A 84 -9.46 -9.23 -13.48
C THR A 84 -8.17 -8.67 -14.09
N ASN A 85 -7.13 -9.49 -14.25
CA ASN A 85 -5.78 -9.14 -14.71
C ASN A 85 -5.16 -7.97 -13.89
N GLU A 86 -5.61 -7.79 -12.65
CA GLU A 86 -5.08 -6.82 -11.70
C GLU A 86 -3.87 -7.42 -10.98
N ALA A 87 -2.76 -6.68 -10.91
CA ALA A 87 -1.58 -7.11 -10.19
C ALA A 87 -1.82 -7.03 -8.66
N TYR A 88 -1.34 -8.02 -7.92
CA TYR A 88 -1.41 -8.05 -6.46
C TYR A 88 -0.18 -8.75 -5.87
N ALA A 89 0.06 -8.53 -4.58
CA ALA A 89 1.10 -9.22 -3.82
C ALA A 89 0.47 -10.18 -2.81
N GLU A 90 0.92 -11.43 -2.79
CA GLU A 90 0.67 -12.39 -1.71
C GLU A 90 1.75 -12.17 -0.65
N ILE A 91 1.34 -11.74 0.55
CA ILE A 91 2.24 -11.52 1.68
C ILE A 91 1.96 -12.62 2.71
N THR A 92 2.92 -13.50 2.93
CA THR A 92 2.84 -14.56 3.94
C THR A 92 3.46 -14.06 5.23
N LEU A 93 2.72 -14.20 6.34
CA LEU A 93 3.00 -13.61 7.64
C LEU A 93 3.04 -14.70 8.72
N ASP A 94 4.04 -14.61 9.58
CA ASP A 94 4.17 -15.40 10.81
C ASP A 94 3.89 -14.51 12.02
N PRO A 95 2.80 -14.74 12.79
CA PRO A 95 2.55 -13.99 14.01
C PRO A 95 3.69 -14.17 15.03
N VAL A 96 4.08 -13.08 15.68
CA VAL A 96 5.11 -13.08 16.72
C VAL A 96 4.45 -13.26 18.09
N ALA A 97 5.03 -14.06 18.99
CA ALA A 97 4.58 -14.13 20.38
C ALA A 97 5.19 -13.00 21.23
N ASP A 98 4.46 -12.55 22.26
CA ASP A 98 4.80 -11.34 23.03
C ASP A 98 6.15 -11.36 23.75
N HIS A 99 6.57 -12.56 24.15
CA HIS A 99 7.83 -12.84 24.80
C HIS A 99 9.02 -12.82 23.83
N ASP A 100 8.78 -12.94 22.52
CA ASP A 100 9.80 -12.92 21.48
C ASP A 100 10.00 -11.52 20.86
N VAL A 101 9.07 -10.59 21.08
CA VAL A 101 9.17 -9.18 20.65
C VAL A 101 10.50 -8.49 21.06
N PRO A 102 11.07 -8.71 22.27
CA PRO A 102 12.37 -8.16 22.67
C PRO A 102 13.59 -8.89 22.06
N ARG A 103 13.38 -10.06 21.45
CA ARG A 103 14.44 -10.90 20.85
C ARG A 103 14.55 -10.70 19.33
N LEU A 104 13.55 -10.08 18.72
CA LEU A 104 13.63 -9.63 17.33
C LEU A 104 14.74 -8.59 17.21
N ALA A 105 15.74 -8.91 16.39
CA ALA A 105 16.73 -7.94 15.96
C ALA A 105 16.02 -6.75 15.24
N PRO A 106 16.60 -5.54 15.24
CA PRO A 106 16.16 -4.49 14.34
C PRO A 106 16.13 -5.03 12.91
N ALA A 107 15.21 -4.52 12.08
CA ALA A 107 15.04 -5.03 10.73
C ALA A 107 16.41 -5.02 10.00
N PRO A 108 16.79 -6.10 9.31
CA PRO A 108 17.94 -6.05 8.42
C PRO A 108 17.74 -4.85 7.49
N ALA A 109 18.74 -3.97 7.41
CA ALA A 109 18.67 -2.84 6.48
C ALA A 109 18.25 -3.38 5.12
N PRO A 110 17.21 -2.81 4.48
CA PRO A 110 16.65 -3.36 3.25
C PRO A 110 17.81 -3.55 2.28
N ALA A 111 18.02 -4.80 1.86
CA ALA A 111 19.09 -5.11 0.93
C ALA A 111 18.89 -4.17 -0.27
N PRO A 112 19.87 -3.31 -0.60
CA PRO A 112 19.68 -2.29 -1.63
C PRO A 112 19.21 -3.02 -2.86
N ALA A 113 17.98 -2.70 -3.31
CA ALA A 113 17.25 -3.50 -4.28
C ALA A 113 18.21 -3.85 -5.41
N ALA A 114 18.60 -5.13 -5.48
CA ALA A 114 19.79 -5.55 -6.23
C ALA A 114 19.58 -5.06 -7.66
N ALA A 115 20.34 -4.04 -8.06
CA ALA A 115 19.94 -3.15 -9.14
C ALA A 115 19.65 -4.01 -10.37
N ALA A 116 18.36 -4.18 -10.67
CA ALA A 116 17.89 -5.31 -11.45
C ALA A 116 18.57 -5.24 -12.81
N GLY A 117 19.51 -6.18 -13.03
CA GLY A 117 20.46 -6.08 -14.13
C GLY A 117 19.71 -5.97 -15.45
N GLY A 118 20.00 -4.92 -16.22
CA GLY A 118 19.52 -4.76 -17.60
C GLY A 118 18.05 -4.38 -17.79
N GLN A 119 17.14 -4.90 -16.97
CA GLN A 119 15.71 -5.00 -17.26
C GLN A 119 14.96 -3.64 -17.25
N GLN A 120 15.10 -2.88 -18.34
CA GLN A 120 14.44 -1.59 -18.51
C GLN A 120 12.95 -1.78 -18.86
N LEU A 121 12.10 -1.86 -17.84
CA LEU A 121 10.66 -1.74 -18.03
C LEU A 121 10.28 -0.30 -18.39
N ARG A 122 9.53 -0.13 -19.47
CA ARG A 122 8.87 1.14 -19.83
C ARG A 122 7.37 0.92 -19.81
N TYR A 123 6.60 1.87 -19.31
CA TYR A 123 5.14 1.75 -19.29
C TYR A 123 4.45 3.10 -19.55
N PHE A 124 3.18 3.04 -19.95
CA PHE A 124 2.28 4.18 -19.89
C PHE A 124 0.91 3.74 -19.38
N VAL A 125 0.20 4.66 -18.72
CA VAL A 125 -1.11 4.42 -18.11
C VAL A 125 -2.18 5.17 -18.90
N LYS A 126 -3.28 4.48 -19.22
CA LYS A 126 -4.49 5.08 -19.79
C LYS A 126 -5.66 4.83 -18.84
N THR A 127 -6.04 5.85 -18.08
CA THR A 127 -7.32 5.91 -17.37
C THR A 127 -8.46 5.91 -18.39
N LEU A 128 -9.42 4.99 -18.23
CA LEU A 128 -10.61 4.86 -19.04
C LEU A 128 -11.68 5.81 -18.53
N MET A 129 -12.25 6.60 -19.43
CA MET A 129 -13.39 7.49 -19.16
C MET A 129 -14.66 6.91 -19.78
N ILE A 130 -15.85 7.39 -19.40
CA ILE A 130 -17.14 7.07 -20.03
C ILE A 130 -17.06 7.06 -21.57
N SER A 131 -16.28 7.97 -22.17
CA SER A 131 -16.07 8.06 -23.62
C SER A 131 -15.29 6.91 -24.25
N ASP A 132 -14.51 6.12 -23.49
CA ASP A 132 -13.81 4.92 -23.97
C ASP A 132 -14.73 3.67 -24.03
N PHE A 133 -15.96 3.75 -23.50
CA PHE A 133 -16.90 2.63 -23.43
C PHE A 133 -17.84 2.48 -24.64
N ASP A 134 -17.94 3.47 -25.54
CA ASP A 134 -18.68 3.29 -26.80
C ASP A 134 -18.12 2.09 -27.56
N PHE A 135 -19.00 1.15 -27.92
CA PHE A 135 -18.64 -0.07 -28.67
C PHE A 135 -18.07 0.21 -30.07
N ARG A 136 -18.25 1.44 -30.59
CA ARG A 136 -17.67 1.92 -31.85
C ARG A 136 -16.24 2.44 -31.68
N ILE A 137 -15.82 2.71 -30.44
CA ILE A 137 -14.54 3.35 -30.13
C ILE A 137 -13.46 2.27 -29.92
N ARG A 138 -12.42 2.39 -30.75
CA ARG A 138 -11.14 1.68 -30.59
C ARG A 138 -10.45 2.23 -29.34
N PHE A 139 -9.63 1.43 -28.67
CA PHE A 139 -8.69 1.97 -27.67
C PHE A 139 -7.95 3.15 -28.30
N SER A 140 -7.74 4.24 -27.55
CA SER A 140 -6.94 5.34 -28.06
C SER A 140 -6.21 6.10 -26.96
N ALA A 141 -4.89 6.21 -27.10
CA ALA A 141 -4.02 6.99 -26.24
C ALA A 141 -3.24 8.05 -27.07
N PRO A 142 -2.77 9.15 -26.46
CA PRO A 142 -1.82 10.06 -27.08
C PRO A 142 -0.56 9.32 -27.55
N MET A 143 0.01 9.73 -28.70
CA MET A 143 1.28 9.16 -29.18
C MET A 143 2.46 9.50 -28.29
N ALA A 144 2.42 10.62 -27.54
CA ALA A 144 3.51 11.03 -26.67
C ALA A 144 3.76 9.98 -25.58
N ASP A 145 2.69 9.60 -24.87
CA ASP A 145 2.67 8.62 -23.80
C ASP A 145 3.09 7.23 -24.32
N ALA A 146 2.57 6.82 -25.47
CA ALA A 146 2.86 5.51 -26.05
C ALA A 146 4.26 5.38 -26.68
N LYS A 147 4.97 6.48 -26.96
CA LYS A 147 6.25 6.50 -27.73
C LYS A 147 7.35 5.63 -27.10
N GLY A 148 7.37 5.51 -25.78
CA GLY A 148 8.37 4.72 -25.06
C GLY A 148 8.09 3.21 -25.09
N VAL A 149 6.84 2.81 -25.35
CA VAL A 149 6.33 1.45 -25.19
C VAL A 149 6.04 0.83 -26.56
N PHE A 150 5.08 1.37 -27.32
CA PHE A 150 4.69 0.75 -28.59
C PHE A 150 5.71 1.00 -29.70
N PRO A 151 5.87 0.05 -30.66
CA PRO A 151 6.70 0.24 -31.85
C PRO A 151 6.30 1.50 -32.66
N PRO A 152 7.25 2.17 -33.33
CA PRO A 152 6.98 3.38 -34.09
C PRO A 152 6.14 3.10 -35.35
N LEU A 153 5.02 3.80 -35.51
CA LEU A 153 4.21 3.78 -36.74
C LEU A 153 4.78 4.77 -37.77
N VAL A 154 5.52 4.23 -38.74
CA VAL A 154 6.15 5.03 -39.82
C VAL A 154 5.10 5.64 -40.75
N ASP A 155 4.14 4.84 -41.24
CA ASP A 155 3.01 5.32 -42.04
C ASP A 155 1.78 5.61 -41.16
N ALA A 156 1.09 6.71 -41.42
CA ALA A 156 -0.18 7.07 -40.78
C ALA A 156 -1.36 6.22 -41.25
N LYS A 157 -1.27 5.57 -42.42
CA LYS A 157 -2.31 4.71 -42.99
C LYS A 157 -2.12 3.22 -42.68
N ALA A 158 -0.94 2.83 -42.20
CA ALA A 158 -0.66 1.45 -41.85
C ALA A 158 -1.46 1.00 -40.61
N VAL A 159 -1.97 -0.23 -40.68
CA VAL A 159 -2.42 -1.01 -39.53
C VAL A 159 -1.57 -2.27 -39.51
N GLN A 160 -0.87 -2.51 -38.40
CA GLN A 160 0.03 -3.64 -38.23
C GLN A 160 -0.41 -4.49 -37.01
N PRO A 161 -0.11 -5.80 -36.98
CA PRO A 161 -0.32 -6.59 -35.77
C PRO A 161 0.58 -6.09 -34.64
N LEU A 162 0.04 -6.03 -33.43
CA LEU A 162 0.77 -5.77 -32.19
C LEU A 162 0.47 -6.89 -31.21
N LEU A 163 1.46 -7.73 -30.94
CA LEU A 163 1.37 -8.78 -29.93
C LEU A 163 1.59 -8.16 -28.55
N VAL A 164 0.66 -8.40 -27.63
CA VAL A 164 0.73 -7.97 -26.22
C VAL A 164 0.26 -9.15 -25.36
N LYS A 165 0.99 -9.47 -24.30
CA LYS A 165 0.59 -10.50 -23.33
C LYS A 165 -0.22 -9.88 -22.18
N ASP A 166 -1.14 -10.61 -21.59
CA ASP A 166 -1.67 -10.26 -20.26
C ASP A 166 -0.64 -10.58 -19.15
N LEU A 167 -0.98 -10.32 -17.88
CA LEU A 167 -0.09 -10.62 -16.74
C LEU A 167 -0.01 -12.12 -16.39
N HIS A 168 -0.68 -12.99 -17.16
CA HIS A 168 -0.56 -14.45 -17.11
C HIS A 168 0.28 -14.99 -18.30
N GLY A 169 0.77 -14.10 -19.16
CA GLY A 169 1.53 -14.43 -20.36
C GLY A 169 0.67 -14.77 -21.59
N SER A 170 -0.67 -14.66 -21.51
CA SER A 170 -1.58 -15.04 -22.59
C SER A 170 -1.49 -14.06 -23.76
N PRO A 171 -1.17 -14.50 -25.00
CA PRO A 171 -0.94 -13.61 -26.12
C PRO A 171 -2.24 -13.04 -26.72
N MET A 172 -2.26 -11.73 -26.96
CA MET A 172 -3.31 -10.99 -27.65
C MET A 172 -2.74 -10.16 -28.81
N THR A 173 -3.22 -10.41 -30.03
CA THR A 173 -2.78 -9.65 -31.22
C THR A 173 -3.78 -8.56 -31.59
N PHE A 174 -3.45 -7.31 -31.29
CA PHE A 174 -4.24 -6.14 -31.61
C PHE A 174 -3.97 -5.64 -33.03
N ASP A 175 -4.99 -5.05 -33.66
CA ASP A 175 -4.81 -4.23 -34.86
C ASP A 175 -4.33 -2.84 -34.42
N TYR A 176 -3.02 -2.58 -34.50
CA TYR A 176 -2.37 -1.35 -34.08
C TYR A 176 -2.20 -0.37 -35.24
N GLY A 177 -2.59 0.88 -35.02
CA GLY A 177 -2.50 1.95 -36.01
C GLY A 177 -2.61 3.32 -35.38
N ARG A 178 -2.73 4.37 -36.21
CA ARG A 178 -2.74 5.78 -35.78
C ARG A 178 -3.93 6.54 -36.33
N LYS A 179 -4.49 7.46 -35.53
CA LYS A 179 -5.44 8.49 -35.97
C LYS A 179 -4.98 9.86 -35.47
N GLY A 180 -4.45 10.67 -36.38
CA GLY A 180 -3.86 11.98 -36.03
C GLY A 180 -2.67 11.82 -35.08
N LYS A 181 -2.71 12.49 -33.91
CA LYS A 181 -1.68 12.39 -32.84
C LYS A 181 -1.98 11.30 -31.80
N ARG A 182 -2.84 10.32 -32.12
CA ARG A 182 -3.23 9.25 -31.20
C ARG A 182 -2.93 7.87 -31.78
N VAL A 183 -2.41 6.97 -30.95
CA VAL A 183 -2.39 5.54 -31.25
C VAL A 183 -3.79 4.95 -31.10
N THR A 184 -4.05 3.84 -31.79
CA THR A 184 -5.29 3.07 -31.66
C THR A 184 -5.04 1.58 -31.66
N LEU A 185 -5.77 0.84 -30.82
CA LEU A 185 -5.83 -0.62 -30.86
C LEU A 185 -7.27 -1.08 -31.14
N ALA A 186 -7.44 -2.00 -32.07
CA ALA A 186 -8.74 -2.55 -32.45
C ALA A 186 -8.74 -4.10 -32.41
N LYS A 187 -9.81 -4.71 -32.95
CA LYS A 187 -10.04 -6.16 -33.07
C LYS A 187 -10.20 -6.88 -31.73
N VAL A 188 -9.14 -6.98 -30.92
CA VAL A 188 -9.16 -7.64 -29.60
C VAL A 188 -9.65 -6.70 -28.49
N TRP A 189 -9.45 -5.38 -28.63
CA TRP A 189 -9.79 -4.39 -27.59
C TRP A 189 -11.19 -4.55 -26.99
N LYS A 190 -12.22 -4.72 -27.83
CA LYS A 190 -13.59 -4.88 -27.34
C LYS A 190 -13.72 -6.12 -26.45
N LYS A 191 -13.18 -7.27 -26.89
CA LYS A 191 -13.22 -8.50 -26.09
C LYS A 191 -12.48 -8.31 -24.77
N PHE A 192 -11.23 -7.83 -24.81
CA PHE A 192 -10.44 -7.58 -23.59
C PHE A 192 -11.17 -6.67 -22.61
N ARG A 193 -11.74 -5.55 -23.09
CA ARG A 193 -12.51 -4.61 -22.27
C ARG A 193 -13.79 -5.22 -21.69
N ASP A 194 -14.51 -6.02 -22.48
CA ASP A 194 -15.75 -6.68 -22.08
C ASP A 194 -15.48 -7.87 -21.12
N ASP A 195 -14.34 -8.56 -21.25
CA ASP A 195 -13.89 -9.66 -20.36
C ASP A 195 -13.36 -9.13 -19.02
N MET A 196 -12.65 -7.98 -19.03
CA MET A 196 -12.14 -7.32 -17.83
C MET A 196 -13.19 -6.51 -17.07
N ASP A 197 -14.39 -6.32 -17.63
CA ASP A 197 -15.51 -5.60 -16.99
C ASP A 197 -15.10 -4.25 -16.36
N PHE A 198 -14.44 -3.41 -17.17
CA PHE A 198 -13.94 -2.10 -16.72
C PHE A 198 -15.07 -1.13 -16.35
N VAL A 199 -14.81 -0.24 -15.39
CA VAL A 199 -15.66 0.91 -15.05
C VAL A 199 -14.97 2.25 -15.32
N ASP A 200 -15.74 3.34 -15.29
CA ASP A 200 -15.21 4.71 -15.40
C ASP A 200 -14.16 4.96 -14.30
N GLY A 201 -12.97 5.40 -14.68
CA GLY A 201 -11.82 5.58 -13.77
C GLY A 201 -10.82 4.43 -13.73
N ASP A 202 -11.19 3.21 -14.17
CA ASP A 202 -10.24 2.10 -14.26
C ASP A 202 -9.08 2.43 -15.20
N SER A 203 -7.89 1.91 -14.92
CA SER A 203 -6.68 2.17 -15.68
C SER A 203 -6.16 0.91 -16.37
N VAL A 204 -5.78 1.05 -17.64
CA VAL A 204 -5.02 0.04 -18.39
C VAL A 204 -3.58 0.49 -18.51
N ILE A 205 -2.65 -0.40 -18.17
CA ILE A 205 -1.21 -0.14 -18.13
C ILE A 205 -0.56 -0.99 -19.20
N PHE A 206 -0.02 -0.35 -20.24
CA PHE A 206 0.77 -1.04 -21.26
C PHE A 206 2.25 -0.91 -20.91
N MET A 207 2.96 -2.03 -20.94
CA MET A 207 4.36 -2.12 -20.55
C MET A 207 5.18 -2.74 -21.68
N ARG A 208 6.46 -2.40 -21.74
CA ARG A 208 7.48 -3.02 -22.58
C ARG A 208 8.65 -3.43 -21.70
N ARG A 209 8.91 -4.73 -21.60
CA ARG A 209 10.06 -5.30 -20.91
C ARG A 209 11.12 -5.62 -21.95
N ARG A 210 12.34 -5.12 -21.75
CA ARG A 210 13.50 -5.39 -22.61
C ARG A 210 14.45 -6.29 -21.86
N ASP A 211 14.75 -7.44 -22.44
CA ASP A 211 15.88 -8.28 -22.04
C ASP A 211 17.16 -7.72 -22.70
N ASP A 212 18.33 -7.97 -22.12
CA ASP A 212 19.60 -7.36 -22.58
C ASP A 212 19.98 -7.69 -24.03
N ASP A 213 19.41 -8.76 -24.59
CA ASP A 213 19.67 -9.26 -25.95
C ASP A 213 18.58 -8.87 -26.99
N ASP A 214 17.47 -8.21 -26.61
CA ASP A 214 16.33 -7.92 -27.50
C ASP A 214 16.01 -6.41 -27.62
N ASP A 215 16.33 -5.83 -28.78
CA ASP A 215 16.02 -4.44 -29.15
C ASP A 215 14.51 -4.15 -29.23
N ASP A 216 13.70 -5.13 -29.65
CA ASP A 216 12.26 -5.00 -29.79
C ASP A 216 11.55 -5.25 -28.45
N GLY A 217 11.87 -6.32 -27.72
CA GLY A 217 11.37 -6.57 -26.37
C GLY A 217 9.86 -6.80 -26.26
N GLU A 218 9.44 -7.42 -25.17
CA GLU A 218 8.09 -7.96 -25.03
C GLU A 218 7.09 -6.94 -24.46
N LEU A 219 5.87 -6.96 -25.00
CA LEU A 219 4.77 -6.10 -24.57
C LEU A 219 3.80 -6.82 -23.64
N TYR A 220 3.42 -6.13 -22.57
CA TYR A 220 2.47 -6.61 -21.56
C TYR A 220 1.34 -5.61 -21.34
N VAL A 221 0.19 -6.08 -20.88
CA VAL A 221 -0.92 -5.26 -20.40
C VAL A 221 -1.40 -5.71 -19.03
N GLY A 222 -1.44 -4.77 -18.09
CA GLY A 222 -1.98 -4.94 -16.74
C GLY A 222 -3.16 -4.01 -16.47
N VAL A 223 -3.91 -4.32 -15.41
CA VAL A 223 -5.07 -3.55 -14.95
C VAL A 223 -4.80 -2.95 -13.58
N ARG A 224 -5.30 -1.73 -13.37
CA ARG A 224 -5.42 -1.11 -12.04
C ARG A 224 -6.84 -0.57 -11.88
N ARG A 225 -7.55 -1.02 -10.85
CA ARG A 225 -8.92 -0.56 -10.56
C ARG A 225 -8.92 0.77 -9.84
N GLN A 226 -9.92 1.61 -10.11
CA GLN A 226 -10.15 2.78 -9.26
C GLN A 226 -10.78 2.35 -7.92
N ARG A 227 -10.35 2.99 -6.82
CA ARG A 227 -10.98 2.83 -5.50
C ARG A 227 -12.45 3.23 -5.62
N THR A 228 -13.36 2.27 -5.48
CA THR A 228 -14.81 2.46 -5.69
C THR A 228 -15.43 3.16 -4.48
N LEU A 229 -15.15 4.46 -4.30
CA LEU A 229 -15.92 5.33 -3.43
C LEU A 229 -17.25 5.64 -4.11
N GLU A 230 -18.34 5.65 -3.34
CA GLU A 230 -19.71 5.48 -3.82
C GLU A 230 -20.13 6.42 -4.97
N ARG A 231 -20.22 5.86 -6.19
CA ARG A 231 -21.25 6.24 -7.16
C ARG A 231 -21.81 4.99 -7.84
N PRO A 232 -22.99 4.47 -7.43
CA PRO A 232 -23.70 3.51 -8.26
C PRO A 232 -24.08 4.22 -9.58
N LEU A 233 -23.39 3.88 -10.66
CA LEU A 233 -23.71 4.39 -11.99
C LEU A 233 -25.15 3.95 -12.34
N ARG A 234 -26.05 4.93 -12.39
CA ARG A 234 -27.47 4.72 -12.65
C ARG A 234 -27.68 3.90 -13.92
N ASN A 235 -28.50 2.87 -13.82
CA ASN A 235 -29.19 2.21 -14.93
C ASN A 235 -28.31 1.85 -16.15
N THR A 236 -27.53 0.76 -16.06
CA THR A 236 -27.31 -0.08 -17.23
C THR A 236 -27.78 -1.51 -16.95
N MET A 237 -28.61 -2.05 -17.86
CA MET A 237 -29.41 -3.26 -17.65
C MET A 237 -28.62 -4.55 -17.93
N ARG A 238 -27.33 -4.60 -17.58
CA ARG A 238 -26.51 -5.81 -17.64
C ARG A 238 -26.42 -6.45 -16.27
N ARG A 239 -26.56 -7.79 -16.23
CA ARG A 239 -26.23 -8.60 -15.05
C ARG A 239 -24.71 -8.55 -14.86
N TYR A 240 -24.22 -7.51 -14.20
CA TYR A 240 -22.81 -7.35 -13.87
C TYR A 240 -22.37 -8.47 -12.94
N ARG A 241 -21.29 -9.17 -13.32
CA ARG A 241 -20.47 -9.92 -12.36
C ARG A 241 -19.64 -8.84 -11.66
N PRO A 242 -19.63 -8.71 -10.33
CA PRO A 242 -18.81 -7.68 -9.71
C PRO A 242 -17.34 -7.92 -10.10
N PRO A 243 -16.58 -6.89 -10.54
CA PRO A 243 -15.15 -6.99 -10.83
C PRO A 243 -14.30 -7.15 -9.55
N THR A 244 -14.95 -7.18 -8.39
CA THR A 244 -14.39 -7.49 -7.08
C THR A 244 -15.02 -8.79 -6.55
N PRO A 245 -14.29 -9.59 -5.76
CA PRO A 245 -14.83 -10.81 -5.16
C PRO A 245 -16.12 -10.52 -4.38
N PRO A 246 -17.06 -11.48 -4.28
CA PRO A 246 -18.29 -11.29 -3.50
C PRO A 246 -17.97 -10.93 -2.05
N GLN A 247 -18.71 -9.98 -1.47
CA GLN A 247 -18.57 -9.51 -0.09
C GLN A 247 -18.38 -10.65 0.92
N ALA A 248 -19.14 -11.75 0.80
CA ALA A 248 -19.02 -12.91 1.69
C ALA A 248 -17.64 -13.59 1.62
N ALA A 249 -17.05 -13.71 0.42
CA ALA A 249 -15.71 -14.29 0.24
C ALA A 249 -14.61 -13.35 0.75
N VAL A 250 -14.82 -12.02 0.67
CA VAL A 250 -13.95 -11.03 1.32
C VAL A 250 -14.02 -11.16 2.84
N GLN A 251 -15.23 -11.23 3.41
CA GLN A 251 -15.44 -11.43 4.84
C GLN A 251 -14.79 -12.71 5.35
N GLU A 252 -14.95 -13.82 4.62
CA GLU A 252 -14.33 -15.10 4.93
C GLU A 252 -12.79 -15.02 4.90
N ALA A 253 -12.19 -14.40 3.88
CA ALA A 253 -10.75 -14.23 3.78
C ALA A 253 -10.16 -13.36 4.90
N VAL A 254 -10.82 -12.25 5.26
CA VAL A 254 -10.40 -11.37 6.37
C VAL A 254 -10.53 -12.07 7.71
N LEU A 255 -11.65 -12.78 7.97
CA LEU A 255 -11.86 -13.55 9.19
C LEU A 255 -10.88 -14.71 9.33
N ALA A 256 -10.60 -15.44 8.25
CA ALA A 256 -9.63 -16.53 8.26
C ALA A 256 -8.22 -16.00 8.58
N ALA A 257 -7.78 -14.92 7.91
CA ALA A 257 -6.50 -14.28 8.18
C ALA A 257 -6.38 -13.78 9.64
N ALA A 258 -7.42 -13.13 10.17
CA ALA A 258 -7.45 -12.70 11.57
C ALA A 258 -7.48 -13.88 12.57
N GLY A 259 -8.20 -14.96 12.24
CA GLY A 259 -8.27 -16.18 13.04
C GLY A 259 -6.92 -16.90 13.15
N HIS A 260 -6.23 -17.09 12.03
CA HIS A 260 -4.87 -17.63 12.01
C HIS A 260 -3.89 -16.71 12.77
N ALA A 261 -3.97 -15.39 12.56
CA ALA A 261 -3.14 -14.43 13.30
C ALA A 261 -3.34 -14.52 14.82
N ALA A 262 -4.60 -14.64 15.28
CA ALA A 262 -4.95 -14.82 16.69
C ALA A 262 -4.54 -16.20 17.26
N ALA A 263 -4.48 -17.23 16.42
CA ALA A 263 -4.01 -18.57 16.78
C ALA A 263 -2.47 -18.70 16.82
N GLY A 264 -1.73 -17.69 16.36
CA GLY A 264 -0.27 -17.77 16.20
C GLY A 264 0.16 -18.57 14.96
N GLU A 265 -0.74 -18.78 14.01
CA GLU A 265 -0.52 -19.60 12.82
C GLU A 265 -0.10 -18.75 11.61
N ARG A 266 0.76 -19.33 10.75
CA ARG A 266 1.16 -18.71 9.49
C ARG A 266 -0.05 -18.52 8.58
N PHE A 267 -0.19 -17.33 8.01
CA PHE A 267 -1.28 -16.99 7.08
C PHE A 267 -0.76 -16.17 5.89
N THR A 268 -1.57 -16.05 4.84
CA THR A 268 -1.25 -15.25 3.65
C THR A 268 -2.38 -14.27 3.37
N VAL A 269 -2.02 -13.02 3.08
CA VAL A 269 -2.96 -11.95 2.71
C VAL A 269 -2.65 -11.45 1.30
N ALA A 270 -3.71 -11.13 0.54
CA ALA A 270 -3.56 -10.48 -0.75
C ALA A 270 -3.57 -8.95 -0.54
N TYR A 271 -2.47 -8.29 -0.84
CA TYR A 271 -2.37 -6.83 -0.89
C TYR A 271 -2.50 -6.36 -2.34
N ARG A 272 -3.54 -5.59 -2.62
CA ARG A 272 -3.68 -4.81 -3.86
C ARG A 272 -3.40 -3.35 -3.54
N SER A 273 -2.50 -2.69 -4.27
CA SER A 273 -2.26 -1.25 -4.10
C SER A 273 -3.54 -0.48 -4.42
N ARG A 274 -3.86 0.49 -3.56
CA ARG A 274 -5.02 1.38 -3.66
C ARG A 274 -4.54 2.81 -3.55
N GLN A 275 -5.41 3.76 -3.88
CA GLN A 275 -5.12 5.18 -3.71
C GLN A 275 -4.82 5.49 -2.22
N ASP A 276 -4.09 6.57 -1.97
CA ASP A 276 -3.88 7.14 -0.63
C ASP A 276 -3.02 6.29 0.34
N GLY A 277 -2.26 5.31 -0.18
CA GLY A 277 -1.25 4.59 0.61
C GLY A 277 -1.83 3.62 1.65
N ASP A 278 -2.94 2.96 1.32
CA ASP A 278 -3.67 2.01 2.19
C ASP A 278 -2.90 0.69 2.46
N GLU A 279 -1.62 0.77 2.82
CA GLU A 279 -0.84 -0.37 3.29
C GLU A 279 -1.34 -0.84 4.67
N PHE A 280 -1.89 -2.06 4.72
CA PHE A 280 -2.35 -2.71 5.96
C PHE A 280 -1.35 -3.73 6.52
N VAL A 281 -0.22 -3.92 5.84
CA VAL A 281 0.97 -4.63 6.35
C VAL A 281 2.09 -3.59 6.40
N VAL A 282 2.28 -2.99 7.57
CA VAL A 282 3.10 -1.78 7.75
C VAL A 282 4.41 -2.14 8.46
N PRO A 283 5.59 -1.70 7.99
CA PRO A 283 6.84 -1.87 8.72
C PRO A 283 6.75 -1.39 10.17
N ARG A 284 7.23 -2.21 11.11
CA ARG A 284 7.19 -1.93 12.56
C ARG A 284 7.71 -0.53 12.89
N GLU A 285 8.81 -0.13 12.27
CA GLU A 285 9.50 1.14 12.52
C GLU A 285 8.62 2.35 12.20
N ALA A 286 7.86 2.31 11.09
CA ALA A 286 6.96 3.40 10.70
C ALA A 286 5.77 3.56 11.67
N VAL A 287 5.23 2.44 12.16
CA VAL A 287 4.16 2.48 13.19
C VAL A 287 4.71 3.00 14.51
N GLU A 288 5.89 2.54 14.96
CA GLU A 288 6.49 3.06 16.19
C GLU A 288 6.92 4.53 16.07
N GLU A 289 7.35 5.00 14.90
CA GLU A 289 7.67 6.41 14.63
C GLU A 289 6.42 7.29 14.72
N GLY A 290 5.34 6.89 14.05
CA GLY A 290 4.06 7.59 14.15
C GLY A 290 3.53 7.67 15.59
N LEU A 291 3.71 6.62 16.41
CA LEU A 291 3.33 6.63 17.82
C LEU A 291 4.20 7.61 18.65
N ARG A 292 5.46 7.82 18.28
CA ARG A 292 6.36 8.79 18.95
C ARG A 292 6.04 10.24 18.59
N ALA A 293 5.39 10.50 17.46
CA ALA A 293 5.11 11.85 16.97
C ALA A 293 4.13 12.66 17.84
N ARG A 294 3.36 12.01 18.74
CA ARG A 294 2.45 12.64 19.72
C ARG A 294 1.56 13.74 19.10
N LEU A 295 0.85 13.37 18.04
CA LEU A 295 -0.07 14.27 17.34
C LEU A 295 -1.19 14.76 18.28
N THR A 296 -1.42 16.06 18.27
CA THR A 296 -2.49 16.73 19.01
C THR A 296 -3.68 17.01 18.09
N SER A 297 -4.86 17.25 18.66
CA SER A 297 -5.91 17.93 17.89
C SER A 297 -5.41 19.33 17.48
N LEU A 298 -5.80 19.80 16.29
CA LEU A 298 -5.32 21.03 15.66
C LEU A 298 -3.86 21.04 15.18
N ALA A 299 -3.11 19.93 15.26
CA ALA A 299 -1.78 19.85 14.67
C ALA A 299 -1.80 20.08 13.14
N GLU A 300 -0.86 20.88 12.63
CA GLU A 300 -0.57 20.94 11.19
C GLU A 300 0.32 19.75 10.81
N VAL A 301 -0.05 19.06 9.74
CA VAL A 301 0.59 17.82 9.30
C VAL A 301 0.78 17.81 7.78
N GLU A 302 1.79 17.07 7.33
CA GLU A 302 1.97 16.72 5.92
C GLU A 302 1.67 15.23 5.74
N PHE A 303 0.93 14.87 4.68
CA PHE A 303 0.82 13.48 4.28
C PHE A 303 2.19 12.97 3.80
N VAL A 304 2.51 11.73 4.12
CA VAL A 304 3.77 11.07 3.78
C VAL A 304 3.43 9.74 3.10
N TRP A 305 3.59 9.69 1.78
CA TRP A 305 3.43 8.43 1.07
C TRP A 305 4.64 7.53 1.31
N ALA A 306 4.36 6.28 1.62
CA ALA A 306 5.36 5.23 1.64
C ALA A 306 5.92 5.00 0.23
N VAL A 307 7.24 5.11 0.10
CA VAL A 307 7.98 4.78 -1.12
C VAL A 307 8.69 3.45 -0.90
N GLU A 308 9.25 2.87 -1.97
CA GLU A 308 10.11 1.70 -1.85
C GLU A 308 11.25 1.89 -0.84
N ASP A 309 11.63 0.80 -0.18
CA ASP A 309 12.63 0.80 0.88
C ASP A 309 13.96 1.42 0.43
N GLY A 310 14.41 2.46 1.15
CA GLY A 310 15.63 3.22 0.86
C GLY A 310 15.45 4.44 -0.04
N ALA A 311 14.27 4.65 -0.64
CA ALA A 311 13.93 5.91 -1.30
C ALA A 311 13.48 6.98 -0.28
N PRO A 312 13.72 8.28 -0.52
CA PRO A 312 13.16 9.33 0.32
C PRO A 312 11.63 9.36 0.19
N PRO A 313 10.89 9.62 1.28
CA PRO A 313 9.43 9.66 1.25
C PRO A 313 8.91 10.77 0.33
N ILE A 314 7.80 10.52 -0.36
CA ILE A 314 7.10 11.56 -1.13
C ILE A 314 6.18 12.31 -0.17
N VAL A 315 6.41 13.62 -0.06
CA VAL A 315 5.62 14.54 0.76
C VAL A 315 4.39 14.98 -0.02
N GLY A 316 3.22 14.85 0.59
CA GLY A 316 1.92 15.18 0.04
C GLY A 316 1.37 16.52 0.50
N PRO A 317 0.04 16.72 0.41
CA PRO A 317 -0.57 17.96 0.85
C PRO A 317 -0.37 18.18 2.36
N ARG A 318 -0.36 19.46 2.73
CA ARG A 318 -0.54 19.89 4.11
C ARG A 318 -2.00 19.78 4.50
N GLY A 319 -2.26 19.62 5.79
CA GLY A 319 -3.59 19.61 6.35
C GLY A 319 -3.56 19.80 7.86
N LYS A 320 -4.75 19.91 8.45
CA LYS A 320 -4.93 20.13 9.88
C LYS A 320 -5.75 19.00 10.50
N VAL A 321 -5.22 18.40 11.56
CA VAL A 321 -5.92 17.35 12.33
C VAL A 321 -7.13 17.97 13.03
N THR A 322 -8.33 17.50 12.71
CA THR A 322 -9.59 17.95 13.34
C THR A 322 -10.04 17.07 14.48
N ALA A 323 -9.79 15.76 14.39
CA ALA A 323 -10.08 14.79 15.43
C ALA A 323 -9.10 13.62 15.40
N ILE A 324 -8.97 12.94 16.55
CA ILE A 324 -8.21 11.70 16.71
C ILE A 324 -9.14 10.70 17.37
N ALA A 325 -9.47 9.62 16.66
CA ALA A 325 -10.34 8.56 17.16
C ALA A 325 -9.59 7.71 18.20
N THR A 326 -10.22 7.48 19.36
CA THR A 326 -9.71 6.60 20.42
C THR A 326 -10.24 5.18 20.25
N GLY A 327 -9.41 4.18 20.55
CA GLY A 327 -9.80 2.76 20.45
C GLY A 327 -9.74 2.13 19.05
N GLN A 328 -9.43 2.88 18.00
CA GLN A 328 -9.06 2.35 16.68
C GLN A 328 -7.71 2.91 16.22
N LEU A 329 -6.91 2.11 15.51
CA LEU A 329 -5.67 2.59 14.88
C LEU A 329 -5.80 2.84 13.38
N TRP A 330 -6.61 2.04 12.70
CA TRP A 330 -6.78 2.20 11.27
C TRP A 330 -7.61 3.46 11.01
N ARG A 331 -7.08 4.36 10.16
CA ARG A 331 -7.70 5.65 9.82
C ARG A 331 -8.13 6.47 11.04
N ASN A 332 -7.28 6.50 12.07
CA ASN A 332 -7.59 7.13 13.36
C ASN A 332 -7.51 8.67 13.36
N LEU A 333 -7.00 9.32 12.32
CA LEU A 333 -6.96 10.78 12.20
C LEU A 333 -8.04 11.28 11.25
N GLU A 334 -8.79 12.29 11.66
CA GLU A 334 -9.55 13.15 10.75
C GLU A 334 -8.72 14.38 10.40
N ILE A 335 -8.58 14.68 9.11
CA ILE A 335 -7.72 15.75 8.59
C ILE A 335 -8.46 16.54 7.52
N VAL A 336 -8.45 17.87 7.66
CA VAL A 336 -8.83 18.78 6.58
C VAL A 336 -7.57 19.16 5.81
N TRP A 337 -7.45 18.67 4.58
CA TRP A 337 -6.34 18.97 3.67
C TRP A 337 -6.44 20.38 3.07
N ASP A 338 -5.29 21.02 2.88
CA ASP A 338 -5.18 22.32 2.25
C ASP A 338 -5.44 22.26 0.74
N GLY A 339 -6.01 23.35 0.21
CA GLY A 339 -6.30 23.50 -1.20
C GLY A 339 -7.46 22.61 -1.68
N ASN A 340 -7.39 22.18 -2.94
CA ASN A 340 -8.40 21.32 -3.57
C ASN A 340 -7.87 19.88 -3.69
N SER A 341 -7.43 19.32 -2.58
CA SER A 341 -6.94 17.94 -2.49
C SER A 341 -8.09 16.94 -2.68
N GLU A 342 -7.83 15.84 -3.39
CA GLU A 342 -8.76 14.70 -3.55
C GLU A 342 -8.48 13.57 -2.54
N MET A 343 -7.57 13.79 -1.59
CA MET A 343 -7.22 12.83 -0.53
C MET A 343 -8.40 12.55 0.40
N ASP A 344 -8.46 11.32 0.91
CA ASP A 344 -9.37 10.90 1.97
C ASP A 344 -9.21 11.79 3.23
N MET A 345 -10.32 12.19 3.85
CA MET A 345 -10.29 12.97 5.10
C MET A 345 -9.86 12.12 6.30
N SER A 346 -9.86 10.79 6.17
CA SER A 346 -9.41 9.88 7.23
C SER A 346 -8.08 9.20 6.87
N ALA A 347 -7.06 9.43 7.71
CA ALA A 347 -5.70 8.93 7.52
C ALA A 347 -5.19 8.16 8.76
N ASN A 348 -4.18 7.32 8.58
CA ASN A 348 -3.50 6.64 9.68
C ASN A 348 -2.40 7.55 10.26
N PHE A 349 -2.16 7.48 11.56
CA PHE A 349 -1.14 8.29 12.22
C PHE A 349 0.31 8.05 11.74
N TRP A 350 0.61 6.91 11.11
CA TRP A 350 1.92 6.61 10.48
C TRP A 350 2.04 7.07 9.02
N GLN A 351 0.99 7.67 8.46
CA GLN A 351 0.99 8.25 7.10
C GLN A 351 1.17 9.77 7.13
N VAL A 352 1.40 10.38 8.30
CA VAL A 352 1.56 11.82 8.45
C VAL A 352 2.76 12.16 9.31
N ARG A 353 3.29 13.37 9.13
CA ARG A 353 4.29 13.97 10.00
C ARG A 353 3.83 15.34 10.47
N PRO A 354 4.12 15.76 11.72
CA PRO A 354 3.93 17.14 12.14
C PRO A 354 4.71 18.09 11.22
N VAL A 355 4.14 19.25 10.90
CA VAL A 355 4.90 20.37 10.35
C VAL A 355 5.71 20.97 11.49
N GLU A 356 7.03 20.87 11.45
CA GLU A 356 7.89 21.61 12.38
C GLU A 356 7.75 23.11 12.12
N GLU A 357 7.13 23.83 13.05
CA GLU A 357 7.23 25.28 13.10
C GLU A 357 8.69 25.66 13.38
N VAL A 358 9.33 26.36 12.44
CA VAL A 358 10.66 26.92 12.66
C VAL A 358 10.50 28.05 13.68
N ASP A 359 10.82 27.74 14.94
CA ASP A 359 10.73 28.67 16.06
C ASP A 359 11.77 29.80 15.90
N ILE A 360 11.37 30.89 15.24
CA ILE A 360 12.18 32.13 15.08
C ILE A 360 12.15 32.94 16.39
N SER A 361 12.45 32.29 17.51
CA SER A 361 12.58 32.93 18.81
C SER A 361 14.00 33.50 18.98
N PRO A 362 14.16 34.82 19.22
CA PRO A 362 15.48 35.44 19.36
C PRO A 362 16.19 34.96 20.63
N SER A 363 17.49 34.69 20.53
CA SER A 363 18.25 34.03 21.60
C SER A 363 18.22 34.78 22.94
N THR A 364 17.78 34.09 23.99
CA THR A 364 17.94 34.55 25.36
C THR A 364 19.39 34.32 25.83
N PRO A 365 20.02 35.32 26.49
CA PRO A 365 21.39 35.18 27.00
C PRO A 365 21.46 34.26 28.24
N PRO A 366 22.60 33.61 28.50
CA PRO A 366 22.69 32.54 29.51
C PRO A 366 22.57 33.05 30.95
N PRO A 367 22.04 32.23 31.88
CA PRO A 367 21.87 32.61 33.27
C PRO A 367 23.22 32.76 34.00
N LYS A 368 23.33 33.79 34.84
CA LYS A 368 24.53 34.03 35.66
C LYS A 368 24.57 33.06 36.86
N ARG A 369 25.71 32.38 37.02
CA ARG A 369 26.00 31.51 38.19
C ARG A 369 25.92 32.31 39.49
N LEU A 370 25.20 31.80 40.48
CA LEU A 370 25.31 32.18 41.89
C LEU A 370 25.82 30.98 42.71
N LYS A 371 26.53 31.26 43.80
CA LYS A 371 27.33 30.28 44.57
C LYS A 371 26.55 29.64 45.72
N ASN A 372 27.04 28.48 46.14
CA ASN A 372 26.57 27.55 47.17
C ASN A 372 26.22 28.14 48.55
N CYS A 373 25.37 27.42 49.28
CA CYS A 373 25.55 27.06 50.70
C CYS A 373 25.19 25.57 50.91
N GLU A 374 25.89 24.89 51.83
CA GLU A 374 25.66 23.49 52.26
C GLU A 374 24.87 23.41 53.60
N ILE A 375 24.67 22.15 54.08
CA ILE A 375 24.25 21.70 55.44
C ILE A 375 22.70 21.56 55.59
N ASP A 376 22.10 20.49 56.15
CA ASP A 376 22.61 19.28 56.87
C ASP A 376 21.84 17.95 56.51
N ASP A 377 22.28 16.81 57.04
CA ASP A 377 21.63 15.47 57.00
C ASP A 377 20.43 15.33 57.98
N THR A 378 19.47 14.40 57.71
CA THR A 378 19.18 13.20 58.56
C THR A 378 17.83 12.48 58.31
N ALA A 379 17.85 11.17 58.62
CA ALA A 379 16.76 10.30 59.13
C ALA A 379 15.76 9.60 58.18
N SER A 380 15.89 8.27 58.19
CA SER A 380 15.03 7.23 57.60
C SER A 380 13.61 7.14 58.18
N THR A 381 12.68 6.53 57.43
CA THR A 381 11.66 5.59 57.98
C THR A 381 11.22 4.60 56.89
N SER A 382 11.05 3.33 57.28
CA SER A 382 10.65 2.19 56.44
C SER A 382 9.21 1.74 56.73
N VAL A 383 8.43 1.33 55.72
CA VAL A 383 7.31 0.35 55.87
C VAL A 383 7.16 -0.47 54.58
N SER A 384 6.82 -1.76 54.72
CA SER A 384 6.48 -2.75 53.67
C SER A 384 5.02 -3.23 53.84
N VAL A 385 4.36 -3.99 52.96
CA VAL A 385 4.80 -5.01 51.97
C VAL A 385 3.77 -5.06 50.82
N ASP A 386 4.14 -5.53 49.62
CA ASP A 386 3.25 -6.46 48.90
C ASP A 386 4.02 -7.47 48.02
N ASN A 387 3.46 -8.67 47.87
CA ASN A 387 3.94 -9.77 47.03
C ASN A 387 2.83 -10.14 46.04
N GLY A 388 3.04 -9.90 44.75
CA GLY A 388 2.15 -10.34 43.68
C GLY A 388 2.95 -10.76 42.45
N ASP A 389 2.57 -11.88 41.83
CA ASP A 389 3.21 -12.38 40.60
C ASP A 389 3.11 -11.32 39.48
N GLU A 390 4.25 -10.88 38.92
CA GLU A 390 4.26 -10.03 37.73
C GLU A 390 3.80 -10.83 36.49
N GLN A 391 2.50 -10.74 36.20
CA GLN A 391 1.94 -11.22 34.93
C GLN A 391 2.55 -10.45 33.75
N VAL A 392 3.25 -11.16 32.86
CA VAL A 392 3.99 -10.55 31.76
C VAL A 392 3.05 -9.85 30.77
N PRO A 393 3.29 -8.57 30.44
CA PRO A 393 2.44 -7.84 29.53
C PRO A 393 2.76 -8.07 28.04
N THR A 394 1.70 -7.93 27.25
CA THR A 394 1.56 -8.45 25.90
C THR A 394 1.89 -7.41 24.81
N MET A 395 1.65 -7.68 23.51
CA MET A 395 1.81 -6.78 22.33
C MET A 395 1.01 -5.47 22.38
N ARG A 396 0.40 -5.27 23.53
CA ARG A 396 -0.99 -4.97 23.72
C ARG A 396 -1.20 -4.31 25.08
N GLN A 397 -0.25 -4.39 26.03
CA GLN A 397 0.12 -3.16 26.75
C GLN A 397 0.66 -2.09 25.77
N ARG A 398 1.26 -2.55 24.66
CA ARG A 398 1.98 -1.74 23.66
C ARG A 398 1.07 -1.18 22.57
N LEU A 399 -0.14 -1.73 22.42
CA LEU A 399 -1.28 -1.01 21.86
C LEU A 399 -2.14 -0.36 22.97
N GLU A 400 -2.40 -1.02 24.10
CA GLU A 400 -3.18 -0.55 25.27
C GLU A 400 -2.66 0.71 26.01
N ALA A 401 -1.88 1.58 25.37
CA ALA A 401 -1.65 2.98 25.75
C ALA A 401 -2.01 3.97 24.61
N LEU A 402 -2.66 3.48 23.55
CA LEU A 402 -3.04 4.26 22.36
C LEU A 402 -4.27 5.14 22.65
N ILE A 403 -3.96 6.25 23.33
CA ILE A 403 -4.79 7.43 23.56
C ILE A 403 -5.81 7.20 24.70
N PRO A 404 -5.32 7.17 25.95
CA PRO A 404 -5.40 8.36 26.82
C PRO A 404 -4.13 8.60 27.68
N ASP A 405 -3.87 9.75 28.31
CA ASP A 405 -4.55 11.07 28.27
C ASP A 405 -3.50 12.20 28.16
N ASN A 406 -3.30 12.72 26.96
CA ASN A 406 -2.73 14.04 26.63
C ASN A 406 -2.91 14.23 25.12
N ILE A 407 -4.05 14.82 24.76
CA ILE A 407 -4.34 15.38 23.43
C ILE A 407 -3.60 16.71 23.28
#